data_AF-A0AAD4WY64-F1
#
_entry.id   AF-A0AAD4WY64-F1
#
_cell.length_a   1.000
_cell.length_b   1.000
_cell.length_c   1.000
_cell.angle_alpha   90.00
_cell.angle_beta   90.00
_cell.angle_gamma   90.00
#
_symmetry.space_group_name_H-M   'P 1'
#
loop_
_entity.id
_entity.type
_entity.pdbx_description
1 polymer ?
#
loop_
_entity_poly.entity_id
_entity_poly.type
_entity_poly.pdbx_seq_one_letter_code
_entity_poly.pdbx_strand_id
1 'polypeptide(L)'
;MFTLLAAVMWTVNDFPASAMVSGWSTKGYMACPVCKEDVTSGWHAGKICYLGHRRWLPWDHEWREKDKEFDGNTERRLRPREWSGDEIVELLNRLDFAPFGKTVSRTRHSTHMNWTHKPIFFELPYWSKLKLRHNLDVMHVEKNVFDILVGTF
;
A
#
# COMPACT_ATOMS: atom_id res chain seq x y z
N MET A 1 -6.50 -41.41 11.84
CA MET A 1 -7.04 -40.07 11.56
C MET A 1 -6.00 -39.06 12.03
N PHE A 2 -5.48 -38.21 11.15
CA PHE A 2 -4.52 -37.17 11.52
C PHE A 2 -5.19 -35.80 11.41
N THR A 3 -4.80 -34.88 12.30
CA THR A 3 -5.28 -33.49 12.26
C THR A 3 -4.32 -32.68 11.41
N LEU A 4 -4.79 -32.15 10.29
CA LEU A 4 -4.05 -31.19 9.48
C LEU A 4 -4.30 -29.78 10.02
N LEU A 5 -3.22 -29.05 10.33
CA LEU A 5 -3.26 -27.63 10.66
C LEU A 5 -2.60 -26.86 9.52
N ALA A 6 -3.27 -25.82 9.03
CA ALA A 6 -2.75 -24.94 7.98
C ALA A 6 -2.78 -23.49 8.45
N ALA A 7 -1.77 -22.72 8.07
CA ALA A 7 -1.68 -21.29 8.34
C ALA A 7 -1.20 -20.55 7.10
N VAL A 8 -1.88 -19.46 6.75
CA VAL A 8 -1.45 -18.51 5.72
C VAL A 8 -0.35 -17.63 6.30
N MET A 9 0.85 -17.65 5.74
CA MET A 9 1.98 -16.83 6.23
C MET A 9 2.05 -15.45 5.57
N TRP A 10 1.79 -15.37 4.27
CA TRP A 10 1.73 -14.13 3.50
C TRP A 10 0.96 -14.34 2.20
N THR A 11 0.61 -13.24 1.55
CA THR A 11 0.02 -13.23 0.21
C THR A 11 1.00 -12.58 -0.77
N VAL A 12 1.11 -13.11 -1.99
CA VAL A 12 1.90 -12.53 -3.08
C VAL A 12 0.93 -12.14 -4.18
N ASN A 13 0.86 -10.85 -4.52
CA ASN A 13 -0.12 -10.33 -5.46
C ASN A 13 0.50 -9.22 -6.31
N ASP A 14 -0.03 -8.99 -7.50
CA ASP A 14 0.27 -7.76 -8.23
C ASP A 14 -0.25 -6.51 -7.46
N PHE A 15 0.17 -5.32 -7.89
CA PHE A 15 -0.20 -4.09 -7.19
C PHE A 15 -1.71 -3.83 -7.19
N PRO A 16 -2.47 -4.04 -8.29
CA PRO A 16 -3.93 -3.94 -8.27
C PRO A 16 -4.60 -4.91 -7.29
N ALA A 17 -4.27 -6.21 -7.31
CA ALA A 17 -4.86 -7.19 -6.41
C ALA A 17 -4.43 -6.99 -4.95
N SER A 18 -3.29 -6.35 -4.71
CA SER A 18 -2.87 -5.93 -3.37
C SER A 18 -3.93 -5.05 -2.68
N ALA A 19 -4.76 -4.31 -3.42
CA ALA A 19 -5.85 -3.52 -2.83
C ALA A 19 -6.91 -4.39 -2.16
N MET A 20 -7.22 -5.54 -2.77
CA MET A 20 -8.22 -6.47 -2.27
C MET A 20 -7.73 -7.21 -1.03
N VAL A 21 -6.47 -7.64 -1.01
CA VAL A 21 -5.96 -8.38 0.16
C VAL A 21 -5.65 -7.46 1.35
N SER A 22 -5.26 -6.21 1.09
CA SER A 22 -4.87 -5.26 2.16
C SER A 22 -6.01 -4.36 2.62
N GLY A 23 -7.09 -4.21 1.85
CA GLY A 23 -8.17 -3.28 2.15
C GLY A 23 -7.88 -1.82 1.79
N TRP A 24 -6.62 -1.49 1.48
CA TRP A 24 -6.16 -0.17 1.12
C TRP A 24 -6.22 0.04 -0.39
N SER A 25 -6.90 1.10 -0.85
CA SER A 25 -7.03 1.35 -2.29
C SER A 25 -5.67 1.63 -2.93
N THR A 26 -5.33 0.96 -4.02
CA THR A 26 -4.11 1.23 -4.80
C THR A 26 -4.32 2.27 -5.91
N LYS A 27 -5.31 3.15 -5.74
CA LYS A 27 -5.69 4.18 -6.72
C LYS A 27 -5.61 5.57 -6.08
N GLY A 28 -5.34 6.57 -6.91
CA GLY A 28 -5.29 7.98 -6.50
C GLY A 28 -4.00 8.33 -5.75
N TYR A 29 -3.99 9.51 -5.13
CA TYR A 29 -2.81 10.08 -4.48
C TYR A 29 -2.34 9.30 -3.24
N MET A 30 -3.18 8.43 -2.68
CA MET A 30 -2.89 7.67 -1.46
C MET A 30 -2.62 6.18 -1.69
N ALA A 31 -2.23 5.77 -2.90
CA ALA A 31 -2.17 4.35 -3.26
C ALA A 31 -1.17 3.49 -2.47
N CYS A 32 -0.15 4.07 -1.85
CA CYS A 32 0.90 3.32 -1.18
C CYS A 32 0.38 2.68 0.13
N PRO A 33 0.28 1.35 0.24
CA PRO A 33 -0.23 0.70 1.46
C PRO A 33 0.77 0.74 2.62
N VAL A 34 2.05 1.02 2.33
CA VAL A 34 3.13 1.15 3.31
C VAL A 34 3.13 2.54 3.94
N CYS A 35 3.17 3.61 3.14
CA CYS A 35 3.14 4.98 3.66
C CYS A 35 1.77 5.40 4.18
N LYS A 36 0.71 4.84 3.60
CA LYS A 36 -0.68 5.21 3.87
C LYS A 36 -0.90 6.72 3.74
N GLU A 37 -1.35 7.39 4.81
CA GLU A 37 -1.56 8.83 4.87
C GLU A 37 -0.27 9.65 4.75
N ASP A 38 0.89 9.07 5.02
CA ASP A 38 2.21 9.73 4.98
C ASP A 38 2.90 9.58 3.60
N VAL A 39 2.10 9.34 2.56
CA VAL A 39 2.56 9.23 1.18
C VAL A 39 2.85 10.61 0.59
N THR A 40 3.97 10.73 -0.12
CA THR A 40 4.26 11.90 -0.95
C THR A 40 3.96 11.54 -2.40
N SER A 41 2.93 12.14 -2.97
CA SER A 41 2.51 11.94 -4.35
C SER A 41 2.28 13.27 -5.05
N GLY A 42 2.41 13.26 -6.38
CA GLY A 42 2.29 14.43 -7.23
C GLY A 42 1.79 14.06 -8.62
N TRP A 43 1.35 15.06 -9.39
CA TRP A 43 0.92 14.88 -10.76
C TRP A 43 2.05 15.23 -11.73
N HIS A 44 2.52 14.24 -12.50
CA HIS A 44 3.63 14.40 -13.44
C HIS A 44 3.31 13.67 -14.75
N ALA A 45 3.55 14.33 -15.89
CA ALA A 45 3.36 13.75 -17.23
C ALA A 45 2.00 13.03 -17.43
N GLY A 46 0.91 13.60 -16.89
CA GLY A 46 -0.44 13.03 -17.02
C GLY A 46 -0.72 11.82 -16.12
N LYS A 47 0.15 11.53 -15.16
CA LYS A 47 0.03 10.41 -14.22
C LYS A 47 0.27 10.86 -12.79
N ILE A 48 -0.26 10.08 -11.84
CA ILE A 48 0.07 10.22 -10.42
C ILE A 48 1.39 9.49 -10.17
N CYS A 49 2.37 10.17 -9.59
CA CYS A 49 3.67 9.63 -9.23
C CYS A 49 3.85 9.66 -7.71
N TYR A 50 4.58 8.70 -7.15
CA TYR A 50 4.89 8.60 -5.72
C TYR A 50 6.37 8.91 -5.51
N LEU A 51 6.66 10.05 -4.90
CA LEU A 51 8.00 10.66 -4.91
C LEU A 51 8.75 10.54 -3.58
N GLY A 52 8.07 10.14 -2.50
CA GLY A 52 8.67 10.09 -1.16
C GLY A 52 9.70 8.99 -0.91
N HIS A 53 10.11 8.21 -1.92
CA HIS A 53 10.96 7.02 -1.79
C HIS A 53 12.34 7.30 -1.16
N ARG A 54 12.83 8.54 -1.23
CA ARG A 54 14.11 8.94 -0.61
C ARG A 54 14.08 8.87 0.92
N ARG A 55 12.90 8.84 1.55
CA ARG A 55 12.74 8.72 3.02
C ARG A 55 13.25 7.39 3.59
N TRP A 56 13.44 6.37 2.77
CA TRP A 56 13.95 5.06 3.17
C TRP A 56 15.47 4.92 3.03
N LEU A 57 16.14 5.90 2.41
CA LEU A 57 17.60 5.90 2.30
C LEU A 57 18.25 6.20 3.67
N PRO A 58 19.51 5.80 3.90
CA PRO A 58 20.30 6.25 5.05
C PRO A 58 20.30 7.79 5.19
N TRP A 59 20.51 8.31 6.40
CA TRP A 59 20.43 9.74 6.68
C TRP A 59 21.50 10.56 5.95
N ASP A 60 22.68 9.98 5.79
CA ASP A 60 23.87 10.52 5.12
C ASP A 60 23.89 10.24 3.61
N HIS A 61 22.83 9.64 3.06
CA HIS A 61 22.78 9.29 1.64
C HIS A 61 22.68 10.54 0.76
N GLU A 62 23.61 10.70 -0.19
CA GLU A 62 23.73 11.89 -1.08
C GLU A 62 22.40 12.27 -1.75
N TRP A 63 21.63 11.29 -2.22
CA TRP A 63 20.34 11.54 -2.90
C TRP A 63 19.31 12.26 -2.03
N ARG A 64 19.44 12.25 -0.70
CA ARG A 64 18.58 13.07 0.17
C ARG A 64 18.82 14.57 -0.04
N GLU A 65 20.04 14.98 -0.40
CA GLU A 65 20.39 16.39 -0.65
C GLU A 65 20.04 16.86 -2.06
N LYS A 66 19.91 15.93 -3.01
CA LYS A 66 19.64 16.22 -4.41
C LYS A 66 18.18 16.62 -4.62
N ASP A 67 17.84 17.88 -4.39
CA ASP A 67 16.50 18.42 -4.60
C ASP A 67 16.14 18.50 -6.10
N LYS A 68 17.03 19.09 -6.91
CA LYS A 68 16.82 19.37 -8.34
C LYS A 68 16.67 18.12 -9.21
N GLU A 69 17.31 17.01 -8.83
CA GLU A 69 17.24 15.74 -9.57
C GLU A 69 15.94 14.96 -9.26
N PHE A 70 15.19 15.35 -8.22
CA PHE A 70 14.02 14.63 -7.74
C PHE A 70 12.78 15.53 -7.68
N ASP A 71 12.17 15.69 -6.50
CA ASP A 71 10.89 16.38 -6.29
C ASP A 71 11.06 17.84 -5.85
N GLY A 72 12.23 18.44 -6.09
CA GLY A 72 12.52 19.84 -5.80
C GLY A 72 12.72 20.16 -4.33
N ASN A 73 12.83 19.15 -3.46
CA ASN A 73 13.01 19.32 -2.02
C ASN A 73 14.21 18.53 -1.50
N THR A 74 14.91 19.05 -0.49
CA THR A 74 15.85 18.23 0.28
C THR A 74 15.08 17.30 1.22
N GLU A 75 15.42 16.00 1.23
CA GLU A 75 14.71 14.99 2.03
C GLU A 75 15.28 14.87 3.44
N ARG A 76 14.71 15.66 4.36
CA ARG A 76 15.03 15.64 5.80
C ARG A 76 14.04 14.85 6.65
N ARG A 77 13.00 14.25 6.06
CA ARG A 77 11.98 13.54 6.84
C ARG A 77 12.48 12.14 7.22
N LEU A 78 11.94 11.66 8.33
CA LEU A 78 12.09 10.28 8.75
C LEU A 78 11.33 9.35 7.81
N ARG A 79 11.67 8.06 7.82
CA ARG A 79 10.87 7.00 7.18
C ARG A 79 9.39 7.11 7.62
N PRO A 80 8.43 6.81 6.72
CA PRO A 80 7.03 6.73 7.13
C PRO A 80 6.85 5.82 8.33
N ARG A 81 5.87 6.15 9.19
CA ARG A 81 5.53 5.31 10.35
C ARG A 81 5.13 3.91 9.88
N GLU A 82 5.61 2.90 10.58
CA GLU A 82 5.14 1.53 10.40
C GLU A 82 3.88 1.29 11.20
N TRP A 83 2.86 0.74 10.53
CA TRP A 83 1.61 0.34 11.16
C TRP A 83 1.70 -1.10 11.63
N SER A 84 1.49 -1.32 12.93
CA SER A 84 1.31 -2.68 13.45
C SER A 84 -0.01 -3.27 12.93
N GLY A 85 -0.09 -4.60 12.85
CA GLY A 85 -1.35 -5.22 12.44
C GLY A 85 -2.46 -5.01 13.46
N ASP A 86 -2.14 -4.91 14.75
CA ASP A 86 -3.13 -4.68 15.79
C ASP A 86 -3.73 -3.26 15.70
N GLU A 87 -2.91 -2.24 15.45
CA GLU A 87 -3.39 -0.87 15.20
C GLU A 87 -4.29 -0.81 13.96
N ILE A 88 -3.94 -1.56 12.91
CA ILE A 88 -4.78 -1.66 11.70
C ILE A 88 -6.12 -2.32 12.05
N VAL A 89 -6.12 -3.41 12.82
CA VAL A 89 -7.37 -4.08 13.23
C VAL A 89 -8.24 -3.15 14.06
N GLU A 90 -7.65 -2.44 15.02
CA GLU A 90 -8.38 -1.48 15.85
C GLU A 90 -8.99 -0.36 15.01
N LEU A 91 -8.21 0.20 14.08
CA LEU A 91 -8.70 1.20 13.13
C LEU A 91 -9.85 0.65 12.29
N LEU A 92 -9.68 -0.52 11.67
CA LEU A 92 -10.69 -1.15 10.82
C LEU A 92 -11.98 -1.49 11.57
N ASN A 93 -11.89 -1.85 12.85
CA ASN A 93 -13.07 -2.10 13.70
C ASN A 93 -13.88 -0.84 14.03
N ARG A 94 -13.28 0.35 13.88
CA ARG A 94 -13.95 1.65 14.06
C ARG A 94 -14.58 2.17 12.76
N LEU A 95 -14.35 1.51 11.63
CA LEU A 95 -14.85 1.91 10.33
C LEU A 95 -16.08 1.06 9.95
N ASP A 96 -17.13 1.73 9.50
CA ASP A 96 -18.37 1.09 9.08
C ASP A 96 -18.34 0.74 7.59
N PHE A 97 -17.87 -0.46 7.27
CA PHE A 97 -17.86 -0.92 5.88
C PHE A 97 -19.23 -1.45 5.45
N ALA A 98 -19.68 -1.03 4.27
CA ALA A 98 -20.89 -1.57 3.67
C ALA A 98 -20.69 -3.07 3.31
N PRO A 99 -21.74 -3.90 3.37
CA PRO A 99 -21.66 -5.29 2.94
C PRO A 99 -21.24 -5.40 1.48
N PHE A 100 -20.35 -6.35 1.18
CA PHE A 100 -19.93 -6.66 -0.19
C PHE A 100 -21.14 -7.01 -1.08
N GLY A 101 -21.16 -6.49 -2.32
CA GLY A 101 -22.08 -6.95 -3.37
C GLY A 101 -23.36 -6.13 -3.60
N LYS A 102 -23.60 -5.04 -2.88
CA LYS A 102 -24.71 -4.12 -3.21
C LYS A 102 -24.22 -2.97 -4.09
N THR A 103 -24.85 -2.79 -5.25
CA THR A 103 -24.66 -1.67 -6.18
C THR A 103 -25.08 -0.36 -5.52
N VAL A 104 -24.26 0.15 -4.62
CA VAL A 104 -24.41 1.50 -4.12
C VAL A 104 -23.12 2.22 -4.44
N SER A 105 -23.16 3.06 -5.47
CA SER A 105 -22.20 4.13 -5.64
C SER A 105 -22.33 5.03 -4.41
N ARG A 106 -21.52 4.75 -3.38
CA ARG A 106 -21.40 5.64 -2.23
C ARG A 106 -20.04 6.29 -2.31
N THR A 107 -20.05 7.61 -2.34
CA THR A 107 -18.91 8.44 -1.98
C THR A 107 -18.32 7.90 -0.69
N ARG A 108 -17.02 7.56 -0.70
CA ARG A 108 -16.34 7.07 0.50
C ARG A 108 -16.55 8.06 1.64
N HIS A 109 -16.92 7.57 2.83
CA HIS A 109 -16.96 8.42 4.01
C HIS A 109 -15.58 9.01 4.23
N SER A 110 -15.51 10.32 4.49
CA SER A 110 -14.23 11.04 4.70
C SER A 110 -13.38 10.41 5.82
N THR A 111 -14.04 9.81 6.81
CA THR A 111 -13.42 9.09 7.93
C THR A 111 -12.68 7.82 7.50
N HIS A 112 -13.02 7.22 6.37
CA HIS A 112 -12.40 5.98 5.89
C HIS A 112 -11.05 6.22 5.21
N MET A 113 -10.68 7.48 4.96
CA MET A 113 -9.48 7.84 4.19
C MET A 113 -9.44 7.03 2.88
N ASN A 114 -8.45 6.12 2.75
CA ASN A 114 -8.27 5.28 1.58
C ASN A 114 -8.61 3.79 1.81
N TRP A 115 -9.18 3.45 2.98
CA TRP A 115 -9.71 2.12 3.27
C TRP A 115 -11.00 1.86 2.50
N THR A 116 -11.08 0.67 1.91
CA THR A 116 -12.22 0.27 1.06
C THR A 116 -13.09 -0.79 1.72
N HIS A 117 -12.49 -1.65 2.53
CA HIS A 117 -13.14 -2.72 3.26
C HIS A 117 -12.20 -3.23 4.37
N LYS A 118 -12.74 -4.05 5.27
CA LYS A 118 -11.95 -4.87 6.20
C LYS A 118 -11.58 -6.20 5.51
N PRO A 119 -10.29 -6.49 5.32
CA PRO A 119 -9.87 -7.75 4.69
C PRO A 119 -10.24 -8.97 5.55
N ILE A 120 -10.70 -10.04 4.90
CA ILE A 120 -11.06 -11.31 5.57
C ILE A 120 -9.90 -11.94 6.34
N PHE A 121 -8.66 -11.69 5.91
CA PHE A 121 -7.49 -12.22 6.60
C PHE A 121 -7.36 -11.72 8.05
N PHE A 122 -7.92 -10.56 8.38
CA PHE A 122 -7.96 -10.08 9.77
C PHE A 122 -8.96 -10.80 10.66
N GLU A 123 -9.75 -11.75 10.12
CA GLU A 123 -10.52 -12.71 10.91
C GLU A 123 -9.63 -13.85 11.46
N LEU A 124 -8.45 -14.07 10.86
CA LEU A 124 -7.49 -15.05 11.36
C LEU A 124 -6.79 -14.46 12.60
N PRO A 125 -6.78 -15.18 13.75
CA PRO A 125 -6.37 -14.61 15.04
C PRO A 125 -4.89 -14.21 15.11
N TYR A 126 -4.06 -14.79 14.24
CA TYR A 126 -2.62 -14.52 14.19
C TYR A 126 -2.23 -13.50 13.10
N TRP A 127 -3.14 -13.11 12.20
CA TRP A 127 -2.78 -12.31 11.02
C TRP A 127 -2.21 -10.95 11.39
N SER A 128 -2.77 -10.30 12.42
CA SER A 128 -2.29 -9.01 12.91
C SER A 128 -0.84 -9.07 13.42
N LYS A 129 -0.37 -10.25 13.82
CA LYS A 129 0.99 -10.47 14.35
C LYS A 129 2.04 -10.68 13.26
N LEU A 130 1.62 -10.96 12.02
CA LEU A 130 2.54 -11.15 10.89
C LEU A 130 3.09 -9.80 10.43
N LYS A 131 4.42 -9.64 10.36
CA LYS A 131 5.05 -8.41 9.85
C LYS A 131 4.96 -8.29 8.33
N LEU A 132 5.03 -9.42 7.61
CA LEU A 132 5.03 -9.48 6.15
C LEU A 132 3.72 -10.12 5.65
N ARG A 133 2.62 -9.36 5.63
CA ARG A 133 1.29 -9.88 5.25
C ARG A 133 1.01 -9.86 3.74
N HIS A 134 1.39 -8.76 3.11
CA HIS A 134 1.07 -8.47 1.71
C HIS A 134 2.37 -8.17 0.98
N ASN A 135 2.80 -9.11 0.14
CA ASN A 135 3.98 -8.99 -0.69
C ASN A 135 3.56 -8.72 -2.13
N LEU A 136 4.36 -7.92 -2.84
CA LEU A 136 4.15 -7.65 -4.25
C LEU A 136 4.82 -8.74 -5.09
N ASP A 137 4.11 -9.17 -6.13
CA ASP A 137 4.66 -10.06 -7.15
C ASP A 137 5.59 -9.27 -8.08
N VAL A 138 6.89 -9.37 -7.81
CA VAL A 138 7.93 -8.64 -8.53
C VAL A 138 7.96 -9.03 -10.01
N MET A 139 7.72 -10.30 -10.37
CA MET A 139 7.76 -10.75 -11.76
C MET A 139 6.72 -10.03 -12.61
N HIS A 140 5.50 -9.90 -12.08
CA HIS A 140 4.42 -9.18 -12.77
C HIS A 140 4.70 -7.68 -12.86
N VAL A 141 5.28 -7.09 -11.81
CA VAL A 141 5.67 -5.67 -11.82
C VAL A 141 6.76 -5.40 -12.86
N GLU A 142 7.81 -6.22 -12.89
CA GLU A 142 8.92 -6.08 -13.85
C GLU A 142 8.44 -6.22 -15.29
N LYS A 143 7.60 -7.21 -15.56
CA LYS A 143 6.99 -7.39 -16.89
C LYS A 143 6.22 -6.14 -17.32
N ASN A 144 5.36 -5.60 -16.44
CA ASN A 144 4.57 -4.41 -16.75
C ASN A 144 5.46 -3.18 -17.02
N VAL A 145 6.55 -3.00 -16.26
CA VAL A 145 7.49 -1.90 -16.49
C VAL A 145 8.21 -2.08 -17.82
N PHE A 146 8.67 -3.29 -18.12
CA PHE A 146 9.35 -3.59 -19.38
C PHE A 146 8.44 -3.36 -20.59
N ASP A 147 7.21 -3.87 -20.55
CA ASP A 147 6.22 -3.70 -21.62
C ASP A 147 5.92 -2.21 -21.87
N ILE A 148 5.87 -1.38 -20.82
CA ILE A 148 5.71 0.08 -20.96
C ILE A 148 6.93 0.70 -21.65
N LEU A 149 8.15 0.35 -21.21
CA LEU A 149 9.38 0.91 -21.78
C LEU A 149 9.53 0.55 -23.27
N VAL A 150 9.31 -0.72 -23.63
CA VAL A 150 9.38 -1.17 -25.03
C VAL A 150 8.28 -0.53 -25.88
N GLY A 151 7.07 -0.40 -25.36
CA GLY A 151 5.96 0.25 -26.07
C GLY A 151 6.07 1.77 -26.21
N THR A 152 7.13 2.38 -25.65
CA THR A 152 7.42 3.82 -25.82
C THR A 152 8.36 4.10 -27.00
N PHE A 153 8.95 3.06 -27.61
CA PHE A 153 9.80 3.15 -28.80
C PHE A 153 9.05 2.79 -30.08
#